data_AF-A0A022PSS3-F1
#
_entry.id   AF-A0A022PSS3-F1
#
_cell.length_a   1.000
_cell.length_b   1.000
_cell.length_c   1.000
_cell.angle_alpha   90.00
_cell.angle_beta   90.00
_cell.angle_gamma   90.00
#
_symmetry.space_group_name_H-M   'P 1'
#
loop_
_entity.id
_entity.type
_entity.pdbx_description
1 polymer ?
#
loop_
_entity_poly.entity_id
_entity_poly.type
_entity_poly.pdbx_seq_one_letter_code
_entity_poly.pdbx_strand_id
1 'polypeptide(L)'
;MSTVFEWDPNNSQVYTKDYGTGSITLSSTQSDSFDKLGGANFTMNAESEILTLQNDSDNIPIYWPKFNRHNDGTMTDSGKGLDINVSAGTLLVDYRLNDQNHTVDRSHTVAYLGCSESANFILKNSGSLSIKNPGTVFMFIDYVVSNKPPKLIMSGNSEFEIKQTTKIEDDVPAFIFLASEISLSESSKLTFESSNLYLGDGNFNYCNISIQDKSTVTLINNGIMQKNDIEKNKTWFKLKAGSPLLNLESFDGINFPLYLDNVEYPEGLFNFITTEGKNEGKIMIEFSQQNPNNIKDNINKIFDKKLIAINNKIITKEKHEDYFNIGYKPDQLKNDHKFMIITISLKDQYQSYQKVNV
;
A
#
# COMPACT_ATOMS: atom_id res chain seq x y z
N MET A 1 -26.78 -24.65 14.50
CA MET A 1 -27.03 -23.20 14.68
C MET A 1 -25.71 -22.52 14.33
N SER A 2 -25.69 -21.61 13.36
CA SER A 2 -24.52 -20.76 13.14
C SER A 2 -24.39 -19.82 14.33
N THR A 3 -23.26 -19.85 15.03
CA THR A 3 -22.94 -18.82 16.00
C THR A 3 -22.83 -17.48 15.27
N VAL A 4 -23.49 -16.44 15.77
CA VAL A 4 -23.35 -15.09 15.23
C VAL A 4 -22.07 -14.49 15.82
N PHE A 5 -21.22 -13.92 14.96
CA PHE A 5 -20.05 -13.17 15.41
C PHE A 5 -20.45 -11.72 15.68
N GLU A 6 -20.07 -11.20 16.83
CA GLU A 6 -20.27 -9.78 17.19
C GLU A 6 -18.90 -9.10 17.25
N TRP A 7 -18.74 -7.95 16.60
CA TRP A 7 -17.48 -7.20 16.64
C TRP A 7 -17.36 -6.45 17.97
N ASP A 8 -16.32 -6.74 18.74
CA ASP A 8 -16.09 -6.11 20.04
C ASP A 8 -14.82 -5.24 19.99
N PRO A 9 -14.93 -3.90 20.10
CA PRO A 9 -13.77 -3.01 20.01
C PRO A 9 -12.76 -3.19 21.15
N ASN A 10 -13.19 -3.74 22.30
CA ASN A 10 -12.41 -3.76 23.54
C ASN A 10 -11.65 -5.06 23.76
N ASN A 11 -12.11 -6.16 23.16
CA ASN A 11 -11.58 -7.49 23.43
C ASN A 11 -10.87 -8.08 22.21
N SER A 12 -9.88 -8.92 22.51
CA SER A 12 -9.25 -9.74 21.48
C SER A 12 -10.22 -10.80 20.98
N GLN A 13 -10.32 -11.00 19.66
CA GLN A 13 -11.30 -11.90 19.06
C GLN A 13 -10.67 -12.77 17.97
N VAL A 14 -11.20 -13.99 17.83
CA VAL A 14 -10.81 -14.95 16.80
C VAL A 14 -12.03 -15.31 15.98
N TYR A 15 -11.97 -15.08 14.67
CA TYR A 15 -12.97 -15.51 13.70
C TYR A 15 -12.57 -16.85 13.09
N THR A 16 -13.33 -17.90 13.38
CA THR A 16 -13.13 -19.26 12.88
C THR A 16 -14.22 -19.66 11.88
N LYS A 17 -14.03 -20.81 11.24
CA LYS A 17 -14.98 -21.37 10.27
C LYS A 17 -16.39 -21.63 10.84
N ASP A 18 -16.54 -21.76 12.16
CA ASP A 18 -17.83 -22.02 12.81
C ASP A 18 -18.82 -20.86 12.66
N TYR A 19 -18.30 -19.63 12.46
CA TYR A 19 -19.11 -18.45 12.16
C TYR A 19 -19.59 -18.39 10.71
N GLY A 20 -18.94 -19.12 9.79
CA GLY A 20 -19.23 -19.08 8.35
C GLY A 20 -18.95 -17.72 7.72
N THR A 21 -19.53 -17.45 6.56
CA THR A 21 -19.49 -16.14 5.90
C THR A 21 -20.57 -15.24 6.48
N GLY A 22 -20.20 -14.03 6.90
CA GLY A 22 -21.09 -13.12 7.62
C GLY A 22 -20.78 -11.65 7.35
N SER A 23 -21.73 -10.79 7.72
CA SER A 23 -21.58 -9.33 7.64
C SER A 23 -22.08 -8.69 8.93
N ILE A 24 -21.36 -7.67 9.39
CA ILE A 24 -21.77 -6.77 10.47
C ILE A 24 -21.92 -5.41 9.81
N THR A 25 -23.05 -4.74 10.02
CA THR A 25 -23.34 -3.44 9.42
C THR A 25 -23.38 -2.38 10.51
N LEU A 26 -22.56 -1.34 10.36
CA LEU A 26 -22.72 -0.10 11.11
C LEU A 26 -23.76 0.76 10.41
N SER A 27 -24.88 1.01 11.09
CA SER A 27 -25.89 1.97 10.62
C SER A 27 -25.65 3.34 11.25
N SER A 28 -26.03 4.41 10.54
CA SER A 28 -25.93 5.81 10.96
C SER A 28 -26.66 6.16 12.27
N THR A 29 -27.39 5.22 12.86
CA THR A 29 -28.15 5.38 14.11
C THR A 29 -27.48 4.76 15.34
N GLN A 30 -26.37 4.03 15.17
CA GLN A 30 -25.61 3.42 16.24
C GLN A 30 -24.30 4.19 16.47
N SER A 31 -23.90 4.37 17.73
CA SER A 31 -22.62 5.01 18.08
C SER A 31 -21.41 4.10 17.87
N ASP A 32 -21.63 2.92 17.31
CA ASP A 32 -20.64 1.86 17.27
C ASP A 32 -19.77 2.05 16.03
N SER A 33 -18.46 2.11 16.24
CA SER A 33 -17.43 2.16 15.21
C SER A 33 -16.81 0.76 15.06
N PHE A 34 -16.19 0.47 13.92
CA PHE A 34 -15.38 -0.75 13.79
C PHE A 34 -13.99 -0.62 14.42
N ASP A 35 -13.74 0.42 15.21
CA ASP A 35 -12.49 0.63 15.94
C ASP A 35 -12.03 -0.62 16.70
N LYS A 36 -10.72 -0.71 16.91
CA LYS A 36 -10.10 -1.62 17.87
C LYS A 36 -9.25 -0.82 18.83
N LEU A 37 -9.40 -1.07 20.13
CA LEU A 37 -8.52 -0.48 21.13
C LEU A 37 -7.15 -1.17 21.12
N GLY A 38 -6.12 -0.48 21.61
CA GLY A 38 -4.83 -1.12 21.90
C GLY A 38 -5.01 -2.33 22.83
N GLY A 39 -4.41 -3.46 22.44
CA GLY A 39 -4.52 -4.77 23.08
C GLY A 39 -5.74 -5.61 22.65
N ALA A 40 -6.66 -5.05 21.86
CA ALA A 40 -7.85 -5.76 21.34
C ALA A 40 -7.55 -6.42 19.98
N ASN A 41 -6.63 -7.38 19.97
CA ASN A 41 -6.16 -8.04 18.75
C ASN A 41 -7.28 -8.77 17.99
N PHE A 42 -7.18 -8.83 16.67
CA PHE A 42 -8.10 -9.59 15.85
C PHE A 42 -7.35 -10.68 15.08
N THR A 43 -7.89 -11.90 15.08
CA THR A 43 -7.37 -13.01 14.27
C THR A 43 -8.46 -13.61 13.40
N MET A 44 -8.22 -13.71 12.10
CA MET A 44 -9.04 -14.47 11.17
C MET A 44 -8.32 -15.75 10.74
N ASN A 45 -9.01 -16.87 10.97
CA ASN A 45 -8.59 -18.21 10.57
C ASN A 45 -9.83 -19.01 10.15
N ALA A 46 -10.43 -18.60 9.04
CA ALA A 46 -11.66 -19.18 8.50
C ALA A 46 -11.53 -19.34 6.98
N GLU A 47 -10.85 -20.41 6.57
CA GLU A 47 -10.58 -20.68 5.15
C GLU A 47 -11.86 -20.67 4.31
N SER A 48 -11.82 -19.94 3.19
CA SER A 48 -12.93 -19.72 2.25
C SER A 48 -14.11 -18.91 2.79
N GLU A 49 -14.07 -18.45 4.05
CA GLU A 49 -15.12 -17.60 4.61
C GLU A 49 -14.76 -16.11 4.52
N ILE A 50 -15.78 -15.26 4.53
CA ILE A 50 -15.64 -13.80 4.51
C ILE A 50 -16.32 -13.22 5.75
N LEU A 51 -15.60 -12.38 6.51
CA LEU A 51 -16.20 -11.47 7.47
C LEU A 51 -16.22 -10.08 6.85
N THR A 52 -17.43 -9.55 6.61
CA THR A 52 -17.62 -8.18 6.13
C THR A 52 -17.93 -7.24 7.29
N LEU A 53 -17.14 -6.18 7.44
CA LEU A 53 -17.41 -5.01 8.27
C LEU A 53 -17.92 -3.92 7.35
N GLN A 54 -19.24 -3.82 7.23
CA GLN A 54 -19.91 -2.90 6.32
C GLN A 54 -20.18 -1.57 7.04
N ASN A 55 -19.51 -0.49 6.60
CA ASN A 55 -19.68 0.84 7.15
C ASN A 55 -20.62 1.64 6.23
N ASP A 56 -21.89 1.75 6.64
CA ASP A 56 -22.92 2.53 5.93
C ASP A 56 -23.03 3.96 6.47
N SER A 57 -22.08 4.39 7.31
CA SER A 57 -22.05 5.75 7.83
C SER A 57 -21.14 6.66 7.00
N ASP A 58 -21.64 7.85 6.70
CA ASP A 58 -20.90 8.90 5.99
C ASP A 58 -19.87 9.60 6.91
N ASN A 59 -19.93 9.40 8.22
CA ASN A 59 -19.15 10.18 9.20
C ASN A 59 -18.38 9.35 10.24
N ILE A 60 -18.43 8.02 10.18
CA ILE A 60 -17.72 7.17 11.15
C ILE A 60 -16.40 6.70 10.53
N PRO A 61 -15.26 7.23 11.00
CA PRO A 61 -13.95 6.69 10.64
C PRO A 61 -13.72 5.31 11.31
N ILE A 62 -12.67 4.63 10.87
CA ILE A 62 -12.18 3.40 11.51
C ILE A 62 -10.77 3.64 12.04
N TYR A 63 -10.54 3.32 13.31
CA TYR A 63 -9.24 3.40 13.96
C TYR A 63 -8.72 2.04 14.43
N TRP A 64 -7.63 1.56 13.82
CA TRP A 64 -6.94 0.32 14.18
C TRP A 64 -5.45 0.57 14.46
N PRO A 65 -5.03 0.90 15.70
CA PRO A 65 -5.86 1.09 16.90
C PRO A 65 -6.40 2.51 17.07
N LYS A 66 -7.36 2.64 17.98
CA LYS A 66 -7.90 3.93 18.44
C LYS A 66 -6.88 4.72 19.26
N PHE A 67 -6.76 6.00 18.93
CA PHE A 67 -6.01 7.01 19.68
C PHE A 67 -6.88 8.24 19.95
N ASN A 68 -6.44 9.08 20.88
CA ASN A 68 -7.14 10.31 21.25
C ASN A 68 -6.32 11.53 20.89
N ARG A 69 -7.01 12.56 20.37
CA ARG A 69 -6.44 13.90 20.18
C ARG A 69 -6.90 14.80 21.31
N HIS A 70 -5.97 15.42 22.01
CA HIS A 70 -6.25 16.45 23.00
C HIS A 70 -6.39 17.83 22.36
N ASN A 71 -7.01 18.77 23.09
CA ASN A 71 -7.26 20.14 22.60
C ASN A 71 -5.98 20.93 22.29
N ASP A 72 -4.87 20.57 22.92
CA ASP A 72 -3.54 21.15 22.66
C ASP A 72 -2.85 20.54 21.42
N GLY A 73 -3.53 19.63 20.72
CA GLY A 73 -3.02 18.95 19.53
C GLY A 73 -2.18 17.72 19.82
N THR A 74 -1.90 17.41 21.09
CA THR A 74 -1.18 16.17 21.45
C THR A 74 -2.05 14.95 21.18
N MET A 75 -1.40 13.86 20.78
CA MET A 75 -2.04 12.58 20.51
C MET A 75 -1.60 11.58 21.58
N THR A 76 -2.54 10.81 22.13
CA THR A 76 -2.25 9.77 23.12
C THR A 76 -2.89 8.46 22.72
N ASP A 77 -2.25 7.39 23.13
CA ASP A 77 -2.73 6.03 22.95
C ASP A 77 -2.65 5.25 24.29
N SER A 78 -2.99 3.97 24.27
CA SER A 78 -2.94 3.07 25.42
C SER A 78 -1.57 2.41 25.65
N GLY A 79 -0.64 2.52 24.70
CA GLY A 79 0.67 1.86 24.68
C GLY A 79 0.66 0.33 24.53
N LYS A 80 -0.48 -0.30 24.21
CA LYS A 80 -0.63 -1.77 24.23
C LYS A 80 -0.31 -2.47 22.91
N GLY A 81 -0.24 -1.73 21.80
CA GLY A 81 -0.11 -2.27 20.45
C GLY A 81 -1.41 -2.88 19.94
N LEU A 82 -1.45 -3.25 18.65
CA LEU A 82 -2.58 -3.96 18.05
C LEU A 82 -2.08 -4.94 17.00
N ASP A 83 -2.51 -6.19 17.09
CA ASP A 83 -2.26 -7.18 16.04
C ASP A 83 -3.55 -7.48 15.25
N ILE A 84 -3.49 -7.29 13.94
CA ILE A 84 -4.49 -7.76 12.98
C ILE A 84 -3.87 -8.92 12.19
N ASN A 85 -4.27 -10.15 12.54
CA ASN A 85 -3.73 -11.37 11.97
C ASN A 85 -4.76 -12.02 11.02
N VAL A 86 -4.45 -12.14 9.73
CA VAL A 86 -5.33 -12.83 8.77
C VAL A 86 -4.55 -13.98 8.14
N SER A 87 -4.84 -15.20 8.59
CA SER A 87 -4.10 -16.40 8.18
C SER A 87 -4.87 -17.28 7.20
N ALA A 88 -6.20 -17.18 7.16
CA ALA A 88 -7.06 -17.84 6.19
C ALA A 88 -8.43 -17.15 6.16
N GLY A 89 -9.03 -17.04 4.97
CA GLY A 89 -10.29 -16.30 4.75
C GLY A 89 -10.08 -14.81 4.48
N THR A 90 -11.17 -14.07 4.33
CA THR A 90 -11.15 -12.64 3.96
C THR A 90 -11.81 -11.76 5.03
N LEU A 91 -11.03 -10.83 5.59
CA LEU A 91 -11.58 -9.69 6.33
C LEU A 91 -11.83 -8.57 5.32
N LEU A 92 -13.10 -8.24 5.09
CA LEU A 92 -13.51 -7.19 4.17
C LEU A 92 -14.04 -6.00 4.97
N VAL A 93 -13.46 -4.82 4.80
CA VAL A 93 -14.04 -3.55 5.22
C VAL A 93 -14.65 -2.89 3.99
N ASP A 94 -15.97 -2.73 3.99
CA ASP A 94 -16.70 -2.20 2.85
C ASP A 94 -17.39 -0.89 3.24
N TYR A 95 -16.89 0.22 2.69
CA TYR A 95 -17.57 1.51 2.77
C TYR A 95 -18.54 1.58 1.59
N ARG A 96 -19.84 1.48 1.85
CA ARG A 96 -20.82 1.43 0.77
C ARG A 96 -20.86 2.73 -0.01
N LEU A 97 -21.02 2.58 -1.32
CA LEU A 97 -21.33 3.66 -2.25
C LEU A 97 -22.84 3.67 -2.50
N ASN A 98 -23.50 4.79 -2.19
CA ASN A 98 -24.86 5.17 -2.58
C ASN A 98 -25.96 4.09 -2.44
N ASP A 99 -26.94 4.36 -1.57
CA ASP A 99 -28.33 4.02 -1.86
C ASP A 99 -28.83 4.96 -2.97
N GLN A 100 -29.72 4.50 -3.84
CA GLN A 100 -30.30 5.24 -4.98
C GLN A 100 -30.94 6.60 -4.63
N ASN A 101 -31.05 6.92 -3.34
CA ASN A 101 -31.65 8.16 -2.84
C ASN A 101 -30.69 9.07 -2.06
N HIS A 102 -29.41 8.72 -1.85
CA HIS A 102 -28.42 9.55 -1.13
C HIS A 102 -27.06 9.52 -1.83
N THR A 103 -26.53 10.71 -2.13
CA THR A 103 -25.11 10.89 -2.44
C THR A 103 -24.32 10.71 -1.14
N VAL A 104 -23.53 9.64 -1.05
CA VAL A 104 -22.64 9.36 0.09
C VAL A 104 -21.50 10.38 0.07
N ASP A 105 -21.49 11.28 1.05
CA ASP A 105 -20.33 12.14 1.31
C ASP A 105 -19.26 11.33 2.03
N ARG A 106 -18.23 10.92 1.30
CA ARG A 106 -17.10 10.14 1.85
C ARG A 106 -15.98 11.01 2.41
N SER A 107 -16.17 12.32 2.53
CA SER A 107 -15.11 13.21 3.03
C SER A 107 -14.75 12.92 4.50
N HIS A 108 -15.64 12.25 5.24
CA HIS A 108 -15.45 11.88 6.63
C HIS A 108 -15.26 10.36 6.87
N THR A 109 -15.25 9.53 5.82
CA THR A 109 -15.05 8.07 5.93
C THR A 109 -13.56 7.68 5.92
N VAL A 110 -12.84 8.12 6.94
CA VAL A 110 -11.38 7.95 7.04
C VAL A 110 -11.01 6.58 7.64
N ALA A 111 -9.97 5.94 7.13
CA ALA A 111 -9.36 4.75 7.75
C ALA A 111 -7.98 5.09 8.31
N TYR A 112 -7.79 4.90 9.61
CA TYR A 112 -6.52 5.05 10.32
C TYR A 112 -5.98 3.67 10.69
N LEU A 113 -5.02 3.18 9.90
CA LEU A 113 -4.45 1.85 10.02
C LEU A 113 -3.06 1.97 10.61
N GLY A 114 -2.85 1.49 11.83
CA GLY A 114 -1.59 1.59 12.56
C GLY A 114 -1.10 3.03 12.74
N CYS A 115 -2.02 3.98 12.98
CA CYS A 115 -1.66 5.38 13.16
C CYS A 115 -1.28 5.78 14.60
N SER A 116 -1.21 4.79 15.48
CA SER A 116 -0.79 4.91 16.88
C SER A 116 -0.32 3.54 17.37
N GLU A 117 0.52 3.52 18.39
CA GLU A 117 1.13 2.32 18.96
C GLU A 117 1.88 1.41 17.95
N SER A 118 2.49 0.33 18.47
CA SER A 118 3.05 -0.72 17.62
C SER A 118 1.92 -1.58 17.06
N ALA A 119 1.37 -1.18 15.91
CA ALA A 119 0.37 -1.97 15.19
C ALA A 119 1.03 -2.94 14.20
N ASN A 120 0.71 -4.23 14.29
CA ASN A 120 1.20 -5.24 13.36
C ASN A 120 0.06 -5.83 12.54
N PHE A 121 0.17 -5.71 11.23
CA PHE A 121 -0.70 -6.37 10.28
C PHE A 121 0.06 -7.59 9.74
N ILE A 122 -0.46 -8.78 10.00
CA ILE A 122 0.20 -10.04 9.64
C ILE A 122 -0.75 -10.84 8.78
N LEU A 123 -0.44 -10.92 7.48
CA LEU A 123 -1.21 -11.69 6.52
C LEU A 123 -0.38 -12.88 6.04
N LYS A 124 -0.92 -14.08 6.14
CA LYS A 124 -0.18 -15.33 5.85
C LYS A 124 -1.06 -16.33 5.12
N ASN A 125 -0.42 -17.34 4.53
CA ASN A 125 -1.07 -18.43 3.81
C ASN A 125 -2.08 -17.91 2.77
N SER A 126 -3.38 -18.13 2.95
CA SER A 126 -4.44 -17.66 2.05
C SER A 126 -5.27 -16.50 2.62
N GLY A 127 -4.81 -15.89 3.71
CA GLY A 127 -5.50 -14.78 4.36
C GLY A 127 -5.55 -13.52 3.51
N SER A 128 -6.70 -12.85 3.51
CA SER A 128 -6.94 -11.62 2.75
C SER A 128 -7.52 -10.49 3.60
N LEU A 129 -6.98 -9.28 3.46
CA LEU A 129 -7.59 -8.04 3.93
C LEU A 129 -7.99 -7.21 2.71
N SER A 130 -9.23 -6.77 2.63
CA SER A 130 -9.71 -5.89 1.56
C SER A 130 -10.42 -4.70 2.19
N ILE A 131 -10.03 -3.49 1.81
CA ILE A 131 -10.68 -2.24 2.22
C ILE A 131 -11.18 -1.54 0.97
N LYS A 132 -12.50 -1.46 0.82
CA LYS A 132 -13.15 -0.94 -0.38
C LYS A 132 -13.78 0.41 -0.13
N ASN A 133 -13.51 1.33 -1.05
CA ASN A 133 -14.04 2.69 -1.11
C ASN A 133 -13.88 3.55 0.17
N PRO A 134 -12.78 3.45 0.93
CA PRO A 134 -12.56 4.40 2.02
C PRO A 134 -12.39 5.82 1.45
N GLY A 135 -12.76 6.84 2.22
CA GLY A 135 -12.53 8.25 1.91
C GLY A 135 -11.05 8.57 1.83
N THR A 136 -10.41 8.92 2.95
CA THR A 136 -8.94 9.04 3.04
C THR A 136 -8.38 7.89 3.87
N VAL A 137 -7.20 7.38 3.51
CA VAL A 137 -6.49 6.38 4.31
C VAL A 137 -5.20 6.96 4.84
N PHE A 138 -5.02 6.86 6.15
CA PHE A 138 -3.75 7.07 6.83
C PHE A 138 -3.24 5.69 7.24
N MET A 139 -2.10 5.29 6.69
CA MET A 139 -1.52 3.99 6.95
C MET A 139 -0.14 4.14 7.53
N PHE A 140 0.03 3.58 8.74
CA PHE A 140 1.28 3.40 9.46
C PHE A 140 1.99 4.72 9.79
N ILE A 141 1.18 5.77 9.94
CA ILE A 141 1.60 7.11 10.31
C ILE A 141 1.59 7.24 11.82
N ASP A 142 2.77 7.25 12.41
CA ASP A 142 2.87 7.29 13.86
C ASP A 142 2.57 8.69 14.42
N TYR A 143 1.31 8.94 14.79
CA TYR A 143 0.93 10.18 15.46
C TYR A 143 1.37 10.21 16.93
N VAL A 144 1.66 9.05 17.53
CA VAL A 144 2.06 8.93 18.94
C VAL A 144 3.44 8.28 19.02
N VAL A 145 4.49 9.11 19.02
CA VAL A 145 5.90 8.71 18.93
C VAL A 145 6.20 7.39 19.66
N SER A 146 6.38 6.33 18.89
CA SER A 146 6.68 4.98 19.34
C SER A 146 8.05 4.53 18.85
N ASN A 147 8.79 3.84 19.71
CA ASN A 147 10.08 3.22 19.36
C ASN A 147 9.89 1.97 18.47
N LYS A 148 8.64 1.55 18.28
CA LYS A 148 8.23 0.35 17.56
C LYS A 148 7.22 0.76 16.49
N PRO A 149 7.69 1.05 15.27
CA PRO A 149 6.81 1.52 14.24
C PRO A 149 5.79 0.45 13.83
N PRO A 150 4.64 0.88 13.30
CA PRO A 150 3.66 -0.02 12.71
C PRO A 150 4.22 -0.72 11.48
N LYS A 151 3.83 -1.97 11.26
CA LYS A 151 4.36 -2.80 10.16
C LYS A 151 3.35 -3.76 9.57
N LEU A 152 3.60 -4.11 8.31
CA LEU A 152 2.87 -5.13 7.57
C LEU A 152 3.83 -6.25 7.16
N ILE A 153 3.47 -7.49 7.49
CA ILE A 153 4.22 -8.69 7.11
C ILE A 153 3.28 -9.61 6.33
N MET A 154 3.67 -9.92 5.10
CA MET A 154 2.91 -10.77 4.18
C MET A 154 3.71 -11.99 3.71
N SER A 155 3.08 -13.17 3.69
CA SER A 155 3.67 -14.41 3.18
C SER A 155 2.60 -15.38 2.67
N GLY A 156 3.00 -16.51 2.07
CA GLY A 156 2.06 -17.41 1.40
C GLY A 156 1.52 -16.81 0.10
N ASN A 157 0.23 -17.04 -0.12
CA ASN A 157 -0.58 -16.44 -1.17
C ASN A 157 -1.48 -15.32 -0.60
N SER A 158 -1.08 -14.67 0.49
CA SER A 158 -1.91 -13.69 1.18
C SER A 158 -2.11 -12.43 0.34
N GLU A 159 -3.25 -11.77 0.48
CA GLU A 159 -3.59 -10.58 -0.31
C GLU A 159 -4.02 -9.41 0.59
N PHE A 160 -3.51 -8.21 0.31
CA PHE A 160 -3.99 -6.99 0.93
C PHE A 160 -4.31 -5.98 -0.16
N GLU A 161 -5.53 -5.47 -0.17
CA GLU A 161 -5.93 -4.41 -1.08
C GLU A 161 -6.63 -3.25 -0.37
N ILE A 162 -6.33 -2.05 -0.82
CA ILE A 162 -7.10 -0.83 -0.57
C ILE A 162 -7.50 -0.28 -1.93
N LYS A 163 -8.80 -0.20 -2.19
CA LYS A 163 -9.33 0.22 -3.48
C LYS A 163 -10.31 1.38 -3.35
N GLN A 164 -9.90 2.55 -3.83
CA GLN A 164 -10.71 3.77 -3.90
C GLN A 164 -11.15 4.00 -5.36
N THR A 165 -11.93 3.06 -5.92
CA THR A 165 -12.32 3.03 -7.35
C THR A 165 -13.25 4.17 -7.76
N THR A 166 -13.76 4.91 -6.79
CA THR A 166 -14.66 6.05 -6.96
C THR A 166 -14.05 7.27 -6.27
N LYS A 167 -14.27 8.46 -6.81
CA LYS A 167 -13.89 9.72 -6.14
C LYS A 167 -14.79 9.98 -4.93
N ILE A 168 -14.33 10.80 -3.97
CA ILE A 168 -15.15 11.20 -2.81
C ILE A 168 -16.29 12.09 -3.29
N GLU A 169 -15.94 13.09 -4.09
CA GLU A 169 -16.81 13.93 -4.91
C GLU A 169 -16.10 14.19 -6.25
N ASP A 170 -16.76 14.79 -7.24
CA ASP A 170 -16.14 15.04 -8.56
C ASP A 170 -14.79 15.79 -8.47
N ASP A 171 -14.66 16.67 -7.47
CA ASP A 171 -13.48 17.49 -7.19
C ASP A 171 -12.73 17.14 -5.88
N VAL A 172 -13.22 16.16 -5.11
CA VAL A 172 -12.56 15.71 -3.86
C VAL A 172 -11.88 14.36 -4.10
N PRO A 173 -10.56 14.33 -4.30
CA PRO A 173 -9.81 13.10 -4.51
C PRO A 173 -9.75 12.22 -3.24
N ALA A 174 -9.67 10.91 -3.45
CA ALA A 174 -9.42 9.93 -2.39
C ALA A 174 -7.90 9.67 -2.30
N PHE A 175 -7.35 9.79 -1.10
CA PHE A 175 -5.90 9.74 -0.88
C PHE A 175 -5.48 8.57 0.00
N ILE A 176 -4.25 8.11 -0.22
CA ILE A 176 -3.53 7.26 0.71
C ILE A 176 -2.28 8.02 1.17
N PHE A 177 -2.14 8.20 2.48
CA PHE A 177 -0.89 8.62 3.12
C PHE A 177 -0.22 7.37 3.71
N LEU A 178 1.02 7.12 3.30
CA LEU A 178 1.74 5.91 3.61
C LEU A 178 3.11 6.24 4.18
N ALA A 179 3.25 6.08 5.50
CA ALA A 179 4.55 5.87 6.11
C ALA A 179 4.64 4.38 6.44
N SER A 180 5.74 3.66 6.21
CA SER A 180 5.65 2.20 6.29
C SER A 180 6.93 1.44 6.59
N GLU A 181 6.74 0.32 7.31
CA GLU A 181 7.57 -0.87 7.21
C GLU A 181 6.74 -2.04 6.63
N ILE A 182 6.89 -2.31 5.34
CA ILE A 182 6.15 -3.37 4.64
C ILE A 182 7.13 -4.43 4.13
N SER A 183 6.82 -5.70 4.40
CA SER A 183 7.57 -6.85 3.89
C SER A 183 6.64 -7.88 3.26
N LEU A 184 6.92 -8.23 2.00
CA LEU A 184 6.23 -9.26 1.23
C LEU A 184 7.19 -10.38 0.84
N SER A 185 6.70 -11.61 0.88
CA SER A 185 7.45 -12.82 0.55
C SER A 185 6.55 -13.88 -0.07
N GLU A 186 7.16 -14.96 -0.57
CA GLU A 186 6.48 -16.05 -1.27
C GLU A 186 5.65 -15.54 -2.46
N SER A 187 4.32 -15.68 -2.47
CA SER A 187 3.45 -15.25 -3.59
C SER A 187 2.41 -14.21 -3.14
N SER A 188 2.68 -13.48 -2.06
CA SER A 188 1.75 -12.49 -1.50
C SER A 188 1.56 -11.29 -2.43
N LYS A 189 0.41 -10.62 -2.34
CA LYS A 189 0.08 -9.46 -3.19
C LYS A 189 -0.43 -8.27 -2.38
N LEU A 190 0.10 -7.09 -2.69
CA LEU A 190 -0.36 -5.81 -2.15
C LEU A 190 -0.86 -4.91 -3.28
N THR A 191 -2.07 -4.35 -3.15
CA THR A 191 -2.61 -3.39 -4.11
C THR A 191 -3.11 -2.14 -3.40
N PHE A 192 -2.59 -0.98 -3.75
CA PHE A 192 -3.11 0.31 -3.31
C PHE A 192 -3.58 1.10 -4.52
N GLU A 193 -4.87 1.42 -4.56
CA GLU A 193 -5.51 2.16 -5.63
C GLU A 193 -6.18 3.42 -5.05
N SER A 194 -5.71 4.58 -5.50
CA SER A 194 -6.09 5.91 -4.99
C SER A 194 -5.92 6.98 -6.06
N SER A 195 -6.51 8.17 -5.87
CA SER A 195 -6.21 9.30 -6.75
C SER A 195 -4.75 9.72 -6.61
N ASN A 196 -4.25 9.92 -5.39
CA ASN A 196 -2.84 10.19 -5.12
C ASN A 196 -2.33 9.37 -3.94
N LEU A 197 -1.05 9.00 -4.02
CA LEU A 197 -0.34 8.31 -2.96
C LEU A 197 0.76 9.23 -2.42
N TYR A 198 0.70 9.53 -1.12
CA TYR A 198 1.71 10.34 -0.43
C TYR A 198 2.63 9.43 0.39
N LEU A 199 3.93 9.52 0.16
CA LEU A 199 4.96 8.85 0.95
C LEU A 199 5.34 9.72 2.15
N GLY A 200 5.27 9.09 3.33
CA GLY A 200 5.52 9.73 4.61
C GLY A 200 4.35 10.59 5.09
N ASP A 201 4.22 10.72 6.41
CA ASP A 201 3.46 11.74 7.15
C ASP A 201 3.73 11.52 8.65
N GLY A 202 3.43 12.51 9.50
CA GLY A 202 3.55 12.36 10.96
C GLY A 202 4.98 12.21 11.48
N ASN A 203 5.15 11.64 12.69
CA ASN A 203 6.47 11.52 13.33
C ASN A 203 7.33 10.42 12.66
N PHE A 204 6.66 9.39 12.16
CA PHE A 204 7.27 8.33 11.38
C PHE A 204 7.17 8.69 9.91
N ASN A 205 8.19 9.32 9.36
CA ASN A 205 8.09 9.97 8.06
C ASN A 205 8.97 9.30 7.00
N TYR A 206 8.78 8.00 6.78
CA TYR A 206 9.44 7.28 5.69
C TYR A 206 8.59 6.12 5.20
N CYS A 207 8.88 5.63 3.99
CA CYS A 207 8.19 4.48 3.42
C CYS A 207 9.19 3.45 2.93
N ASN A 208 9.24 2.28 3.58
CA ASN A 208 10.06 1.17 3.13
C ASN A 208 9.22 -0.07 2.79
N ILE A 209 9.42 -0.58 1.57
CA ILE A 209 8.70 -1.75 1.07
C ILE A 209 9.71 -2.78 0.54
N SER A 210 9.78 -3.94 1.18
CA SER A 210 10.58 -5.08 0.74
C SER A 210 9.70 -6.10 0.01
N ILE A 211 10.10 -6.45 -1.22
CA ILE A 211 9.35 -7.36 -2.10
C ILE A 211 10.29 -8.52 -2.46
N GLN A 212 9.92 -9.74 -2.08
CA GLN A 212 10.75 -10.94 -2.25
C GLN A 212 9.99 -12.10 -2.92
N ASP A 213 10.71 -13.09 -3.42
CA ASP A 213 10.21 -14.31 -4.03
C ASP A 213 9.34 -14.00 -5.25
N LYS A 214 8.09 -14.43 -5.29
CA LYS A 214 7.13 -14.15 -6.37
C LYS A 214 6.08 -13.10 -5.95
N SER A 215 6.33 -12.35 -4.89
CA SER A 215 5.38 -11.37 -4.39
C SER A 215 5.24 -10.17 -5.32
N THR A 216 4.06 -9.54 -5.28
CA THR A 216 3.72 -8.40 -6.15
C THR A 216 3.23 -7.22 -5.31
N VAL A 217 3.74 -6.02 -5.61
CA VAL A 217 3.17 -4.75 -5.15
C VAL A 217 2.65 -3.99 -6.36
N THR A 218 1.40 -3.55 -6.31
CA THR A 218 0.76 -2.73 -7.34
C THR A 218 0.27 -1.43 -6.72
N LEU A 219 0.79 -0.31 -7.22
CA LEU A 219 0.38 1.04 -6.83
C LEU A 219 -0.30 1.71 -8.02
N ILE A 220 -1.62 1.90 -7.93
CA ILE A 220 -2.43 2.56 -8.95
C ILE A 220 -2.76 3.96 -8.43
N ASN A 221 -2.15 4.98 -9.04
CA ASN A 221 -2.36 6.36 -8.64
C ASN A 221 -1.99 7.35 -9.76
N ASN A 222 -2.50 8.57 -9.62
CA ASN A 222 -2.17 9.72 -10.46
C ASN A 222 -1.01 10.51 -9.86
N GLY A 223 0.03 9.81 -9.40
CA GLY A 223 1.25 10.42 -8.90
C GLY A 223 1.55 10.04 -7.45
N ILE A 224 2.75 9.51 -7.27
CA ILE A 224 3.40 9.34 -5.99
C ILE A 224 4.06 10.68 -5.62
N MET A 225 3.68 11.23 -4.48
CA MET A 225 4.25 12.46 -3.94
C MET A 225 4.93 12.15 -2.61
N GLN A 226 5.89 12.96 -2.20
CA GLN A 226 6.50 12.84 -0.88
C GLN A 226 6.13 14.04 -0.01
N LYS A 227 6.04 13.83 1.29
CA LYS A 227 6.01 14.94 2.25
C LYS A 227 7.37 15.64 2.31
N ASN A 228 7.35 16.94 2.62
CA ASN A 228 8.54 17.81 2.56
C ASN A 228 9.68 17.37 3.47
N ASP A 229 9.37 16.68 4.56
CA ASP A 229 10.26 16.29 5.65
C ASP A 229 10.53 14.77 5.70
N ILE A 230 10.23 14.05 4.60
CA ILE A 230 10.44 12.61 4.50
C ILE A 230 11.92 12.24 4.74
N GLU A 231 12.17 11.19 5.53
CA GLU A 231 13.50 10.63 5.73
C GLU A 231 13.93 9.88 4.46
N LYS A 232 14.56 10.61 3.52
CA LYS A 232 14.96 10.11 2.20
C LYS A 232 15.83 8.83 2.29
N ASN A 233 16.74 8.73 3.26
CA ASN A 233 17.62 7.57 3.43
C ASN A 233 16.92 6.30 3.94
N LYS A 234 15.70 6.42 4.47
CA LYS A 234 14.87 5.29 4.91
C LYS A 234 13.74 4.97 3.95
N THR A 235 13.56 5.77 2.89
CA THR A 235 12.46 5.60 1.94
C THR A 235 12.92 4.85 0.70
N TRP A 236 12.37 3.66 0.45
CA TRP A 236 12.76 2.80 -0.68
C TRP A 236 11.74 1.69 -0.97
N PHE A 237 11.81 1.16 -2.17
CA PHE A 237 11.22 -0.10 -2.63
C PHE A 237 12.37 -1.04 -2.98
N LYS A 238 12.57 -2.09 -2.18
CA LYS A 238 13.60 -3.11 -2.41
C LYS A 238 12.99 -4.32 -3.08
N LEU A 239 13.46 -4.61 -4.28
CA LEU A 239 13.22 -5.86 -4.97
C LEU A 239 14.34 -6.81 -4.53
N LYS A 240 14.02 -7.86 -3.79
CA LYS A 240 14.97 -8.82 -3.20
C LYS A 240 15.07 -10.09 -4.04
N ALA A 241 15.63 -11.16 -3.47
CA ALA A 241 15.79 -12.45 -4.13
C ALA A 241 14.44 -13.01 -4.64
N GLY A 242 14.48 -13.81 -5.70
CA GLY A 242 13.31 -14.34 -6.41
C GLY A 242 12.99 -13.55 -7.68
N SER A 243 11.72 -13.52 -8.06
CA SER A 243 11.15 -12.75 -9.17
C SER A 243 10.07 -11.74 -8.70
N PRO A 244 10.38 -10.84 -7.74
CA PRO A 244 9.39 -9.89 -7.22
C PRO A 244 8.96 -8.89 -8.29
N LEU A 245 7.73 -8.39 -8.18
CA LEU A 245 7.16 -7.43 -9.14
C LEU A 245 6.69 -6.16 -8.43
N LEU A 246 7.12 -5.00 -8.92
CA LEU A 246 6.58 -3.69 -8.55
C LEU A 246 5.89 -3.08 -9.77
N ASN A 247 4.57 -2.93 -9.71
CA ASN A 247 3.78 -2.24 -10.72
C ASN A 247 3.41 -0.84 -10.24
N LEU A 248 3.71 0.15 -11.06
CA LEU A 248 3.30 1.53 -10.90
C LEU A 248 2.37 1.87 -12.06
N GLU A 249 1.10 2.09 -11.75
CA GLU A 249 0.04 2.26 -12.73
C GLU A 249 -0.67 3.61 -12.57
N SER A 250 -1.15 4.14 -13.69
CA SER A 250 -2.03 5.31 -13.73
C SER A 250 -3.43 4.92 -13.29
N PHE A 251 -4.07 5.77 -12.47
CA PHE A 251 -5.44 5.58 -12.05
C PHE A 251 -6.44 5.97 -13.16
N ASP A 252 -6.22 7.12 -13.81
CA ASP A 252 -7.14 7.62 -14.85
C ASP A 252 -6.68 7.40 -16.30
N GLY A 253 -5.44 6.97 -16.52
CA GLY A 253 -4.81 6.84 -17.84
C GLY A 253 -4.20 8.16 -18.39
N ILE A 254 -4.42 9.27 -17.70
CA ILE A 254 -3.99 10.64 -18.07
C ILE A 254 -2.79 11.07 -17.20
N ASN A 255 -2.90 10.88 -15.90
CA ASN A 255 -1.90 11.25 -14.91
C ASN A 255 -1.12 10.00 -14.50
N PHE A 256 0.20 10.10 -14.51
CA PHE A 256 1.08 8.94 -14.36
C PHE A 256 1.61 8.83 -12.93
N PRO A 257 1.95 7.61 -12.47
CA PRO A 257 2.32 7.34 -11.09
C PRO A 257 3.63 8.02 -10.65
N LEU A 258 4.44 8.53 -11.58
CA LEU A 258 5.68 9.25 -11.27
C LEU A 258 5.79 10.57 -12.05
N TYR A 259 5.91 11.68 -11.32
CA TYR A 259 6.20 13.00 -11.88
C TYR A 259 7.71 13.26 -11.99
N LEU A 260 8.26 13.22 -13.20
CA LEU A 260 9.70 13.31 -13.44
C LEU A 260 10.25 14.74 -13.67
N ASP A 261 9.43 15.79 -13.66
CA ASP A 261 9.94 17.16 -13.92
C ASP A 261 10.01 18.01 -12.65
N ASN A 262 9.04 17.88 -11.74
CA ASN A 262 8.87 18.82 -10.62
C ASN A 262 8.90 18.17 -9.23
N VAL A 263 9.24 16.89 -9.13
CA VAL A 263 9.32 16.15 -7.86
C VAL A 263 10.74 15.62 -7.65
N GLU A 264 11.25 15.80 -6.44
CA GLU A 264 12.58 15.34 -6.01
C GLU A 264 12.46 14.10 -5.13
N TYR A 265 12.40 12.92 -5.73
CA TYR A 265 12.35 11.66 -4.99
C TYR A 265 13.67 11.33 -4.26
N PRO A 266 13.65 10.44 -3.26
CA PRO A 266 14.86 9.87 -2.69
C PRO A 266 15.73 9.18 -3.76
N GLU A 267 17.04 9.41 -3.71
CA GLU A 267 17.98 8.67 -4.57
C GLU A 267 17.94 7.18 -4.20
N GLY A 268 17.92 6.30 -5.19
CA GLY A 268 17.84 4.85 -4.99
C GLY A 268 16.47 4.37 -4.52
N LEU A 269 15.41 5.16 -4.77
CA LEU A 269 14.03 4.83 -4.43
C LEU A 269 13.66 3.40 -4.83
N PHE A 270 14.09 2.94 -6.02
CA PHE A 270 13.92 1.55 -6.44
C PHE A 270 15.26 0.83 -6.44
N ASN A 271 15.36 -0.24 -5.66
CA ASN A 271 16.65 -0.86 -5.37
C ASN A 271 16.60 -2.37 -5.57
N PHE A 272 17.41 -2.85 -6.49
CA PHE A 272 17.58 -4.28 -6.76
C PHE A 272 18.64 -4.86 -5.81
N ILE A 273 18.23 -5.76 -4.93
CA ILE A 273 19.11 -6.42 -3.96
C ILE A 273 19.52 -7.79 -4.47
N THR A 274 20.81 -7.97 -4.73
CA THR A 274 21.40 -9.22 -5.24
C THR A 274 22.29 -9.91 -4.22
N THR A 275 22.62 -9.24 -3.10
CA THR A 275 23.36 -9.78 -1.96
C THR A 275 22.66 -10.94 -1.25
N GLU A 276 21.34 -11.04 -1.40
CA GLU A 276 20.49 -11.97 -0.65
C GLU A 276 20.01 -13.17 -1.48
N GLY A 277 20.48 -13.29 -2.72
CA GLY A 277 20.09 -14.36 -3.64
C GLY A 277 19.94 -13.87 -5.07
N LYS A 278 19.55 -14.77 -5.97
CA LYS A 278 19.28 -14.42 -7.37
C LYS A 278 18.07 -13.48 -7.44
N ASN A 279 18.19 -12.35 -8.13
CA ASN A 279 17.16 -11.34 -8.29
C ASN A 279 16.73 -11.23 -9.76
N GLU A 280 15.59 -11.80 -10.08
CA GLU A 280 14.89 -11.73 -11.38
C GLU A 280 13.74 -10.71 -11.32
N GLY A 281 13.78 -9.80 -10.35
CA GLY A 281 12.73 -8.83 -10.09
C GLY A 281 12.53 -7.84 -11.23
N LYS A 282 11.33 -7.25 -11.28
CA LYS A 282 10.93 -6.30 -12.32
C LYS A 282 10.21 -5.10 -11.72
N ILE A 283 10.50 -3.95 -12.29
CA ILE A 283 9.70 -2.73 -12.09
C ILE A 283 8.95 -2.47 -13.39
N MET A 284 7.63 -2.33 -13.31
CA MET A 284 6.77 -1.99 -14.43
C MET A 284 6.13 -0.63 -14.15
N ILE A 285 6.27 0.32 -15.08
CA ILE A 285 5.81 1.70 -14.91
C ILE A 285 4.98 2.13 -16.13
N GLU A 286 3.77 2.61 -15.89
CA GLU A 286 2.94 3.24 -16.92
C GLU A 286 3.36 4.69 -17.17
N PHE A 287 3.51 5.06 -18.46
CA PHE A 287 3.81 6.43 -18.90
C PHE A 287 2.93 6.85 -20.07
N SER A 288 2.72 8.17 -20.19
CA SER A 288 1.97 8.77 -21.31
C SER A 288 2.61 8.46 -22.64
N GLN A 289 1.79 8.03 -23.61
CA GLN A 289 2.21 7.95 -25.00
C GLN A 289 1.77 9.18 -25.83
N GLN A 290 1.27 10.24 -25.18
CA GLN A 290 0.81 11.44 -25.89
C GLN A 290 1.94 12.16 -26.66
N ASN A 291 3.23 11.88 -26.37
CA ASN A 291 4.35 12.30 -27.21
C ASN A 291 5.40 11.17 -27.34
N PRO A 292 5.58 10.53 -28.52
CA PRO A 292 6.50 9.40 -28.71
C PRO A 292 7.97 9.70 -28.41
N ASN A 293 8.42 10.94 -28.57
CA ASN A 293 9.78 11.37 -28.23
C ASN A 293 10.06 11.28 -26.71
N ASN A 294 9.01 11.22 -25.89
CA ASN A 294 9.09 11.23 -24.44
C ASN A 294 9.56 9.88 -23.82
N ILE A 295 9.64 8.78 -24.59
CA ILE A 295 9.91 7.45 -24.00
C ILE A 295 11.36 7.29 -23.54
N LYS A 296 12.31 7.52 -24.44
CA LYS A 296 13.74 7.49 -24.10
C LYS A 296 14.06 8.58 -23.08
N ASP A 297 13.38 9.72 -23.18
CA ASP A 297 13.50 10.83 -22.25
C ASP A 297 13.00 10.46 -20.85
N ASN A 298 11.87 9.75 -20.72
CA ASN A 298 11.37 9.27 -19.43
C ASN A 298 12.34 8.27 -18.78
N ILE A 299 12.89 7.34 -19.54
CA ILE A 299 13.96 6.44 -19.05
C ILE A 299 15.17 7.24 -18.58
N ASN A 300 15.67 8.14 -19.42
CA ASN A 300 16.81 8.99 -19.08
C ASN A 300 16.53 9.79 -17.80
N LYS A 301 15.34 10.37 -17.66
CA LYS A 301 14.92 11.12 -16.47
C LYS A 301 14.90 10.25 -15.20
N ILE A 302 14.47 8.99 -15.28
CA ILE A 302 14.53 8.05 -14.13
C ILE A 302 15.96 7.90 -13.62
N PHE A 303 16.94 7.73 -14.54
CA PHE A 303 18.34 7.56 -14.17
C PHE A 303 19.06 8.90 -13.86
N ASP A 304 18.69 9.99 -14.52
CA ASP A 304 19.17 11.36 -14.23
C ASP A 304 18.74 11.79 -12.82
N LYS A 305 17.53 11.40 -12.40
CA LYS A 305 17.05 11.55 -11.03
C LYS A 305 17.58 10.50 -10.05
N LYS A 306 18.47 9.61 -10.48
CA LYS A 306 19.12 8.59 -9.64
C LYS A 306 18.14 7.69 -8.89
N LEU A 307 16.99 7.37 -9.49
CA LEU A 307 15.94 6.60 -8.81
C LEU A 307 16.29 5.12 -8.66
N ILE A 308 17.17 4.60 -9.51
CA ILE A 308 17.50 3.16 -9.57
C ILE A 308 18.84 2.88 -8.90
N ALA A 309 18.86 1.88 -8.03
CA ALA A 309 20.05 1.37 -7.37
C ALA A 309 20.18 -0.15 -7.49
N ILE A 310 21.41 -0.64 -7.36
CA ILE A 310 21.72 -2.05 -7.13
C ILE A 310 22.52 -2.16 -5.84
N ASN A 311 22.04 -2.94 -4.86
CA ASN A 311 22.68 -3.08 -3.55
C ASN A 311 22.99 -1.72 -2.88
N ASN A 312 22.03 -0.78 -2.94
CA ASN A 312 22.15 0.60 -2.45
C ASN A 312 23.18 1.49 -3.20
N LYS A 313 23.77 1.01 -4.30
CA LYS A 313 24.63 1.82 -5.16
C LYS A 313 23.82 2.37 -6.33
N ILE A 314 23.77 3.70 -6.44
CA ILE A 314 23.06 4.41 -7.50
C ILE A 314 23.65 4.05 -8.86
N ILE A 315 22.77 3.73 -9.82
CA ILE A 315 23.16 3.54 -11.22
C ILE A 315 22.88 4.83 -11.99
N THR A 316 23.90 5.38 -12.63
CA THR A 316 23.79 6.61 -13.42
C THR A 316 23.26 6.32 -14.82
N LYS A 317 22.79 7.37 -15.48
CA LYS A 317 22.31 7.30 -16.86
C LYS A 317 23.35 6.78 -17.84
N GLU A 318 24.64 7.04 -17.65
CA GLU A 318 25.67 6.58 -18.57
C GLU A 318 25.92 5.07 -18.47
N LYS A 319 25.56 4.47 -17.34
CA LYS A 319 25.84 3.06 -17.04
C LYS A 319 24.60 2.18 -17.03
N HIS A 320 23.40 2.72 -17.13
CA HIS A 320 22.18 1.93 -16.95
C HIS A 320 22.05 0.77 -17.96
N GLU A 321 22.46 1.00 -19.21
CA GLU A 321 22.44 -0.01 -20.26
C GLU A 321 23.43 -1.15 -19.98
N ASP A 322 24.46 -0.95 -19.14
CA ASP A 322 25.36 -2.04 -18.75
C ASP A 322 24.63 -3.06 -17.91
N TYR A 323 23.75 -2.62 -17.00
CA TYR A 323 23.16 -3.46 -15.94
C TYR A 323 21.73 -3.93 -16.22
N PHE A 324 20.94 -3.15 -16.96
CA PHE A 324 19.50 -3.38 -17.08
C PHE A 324 19.05 -3.78 -18.49
N ASN A 325 18.07 -4.66 -18.55
CA ASN A 325 17.18 -4.84 -19.69
C ASN A 325 15.99 -3.89 -19.54
N ILE A 326 15.76 -3.07 -20.57
CA ILE A 326 14.61 -2.15 -20.63
C ILE A 326 13.66 -2.66 -21.73
N GLY A 327 12.49 -3.14 -21.30
CA GLY A 327 11.41 -3.59 -22.19
C GLY A 327 10.35 -2.51 -22.37
N TYR A 328 9.76 -2.44 -23.57
CA TYR A 328 8.72 -1.47 -23.91
C TYR A 328 7.49 -2.21 -24.43
N LYS A 329 6.32 -1.88 -23.88
CA LYS A 329 5.03 -2.35 -24.38
C LYS A 329 4.17 -1.13 -24.75
N PRO A 330 4.23 -0.66 -26.00
CA PRO A 330 3.48 0.52 -26.47
C PRO A 330 1.99 0.23 -26.66
N ASP A 331 1.23 1.29 -26.94
CA ASP A 331 -0.15 1.28 -27.41
C ASP A 331 -1.11 0.50 -26.50
N GLN A 332 -0.88 0.57 -25.19
CA GLN A 332 -1.83 0.11 -24.19
C GLN A 332 -2.95 1.14 -24.05
N LEU A 333 -4.14 0.71 -23.63
CA LEU A 333 -5.33 1.56 -23.52
C LEU A 333 -5.94 1.43 -22.12
N LYS A 334 -6.16 2.56 -21.45
CA LYS A 334 -6.87 2.68 -20.17
C LYS A 334 -7.72 3.94 -20.24
N ASN A 335 -9.04 3.81 -20.04
CA ASN A 335 -10.02 4.90 -20.17
C ASN A 335 -9.87 5.72 -21.47
N ASP A 336 -9.71 5.04 -22.62
CA ASP A 336 -9.45 5.64 -23.94
C ASP A 336 -8.14 6.44 -24.09
N HIS A 337 -7.30 6.46 -23.06
CA HIS A 337 -5.97 7.07 -23.12
C HIS A 337 -4.92 6.04 -23.46
N LYS A 338 -4.05 6.39 -24.42
CA LYS A 338 -2.90 5.58 -24.80
C LYS A 338 -1.76 5.76 -23.81
N PHE A 339 -1.25 4.65 -23.31
CA PHE A 339 -0.07 4.60 -22.45
C PHE A 339 0.89 3.51 -22.90
N MET A 340 2.11 3.60 -22.40
CA MET A 340 3.15 2.59 -22.56
C MET A 340 3.49 2.02 -21.19
N ILE A 341 3.78 0.71 -21.17
CA ILE A 341 4.43 0.08 -20.01
C ILE A 341 5.92 -0.05 -20.29
N ILE A 342 6.72 0.53 -19.39
CA ILE A 342 8.16 0.35 -19.34
C ILE A 342 8.47 -0.72 -18.31
N THR A 343 9.29 -1.71 -18.68
CA THR A 343 9.79 -2.75 -17.77
C THR A 343 11.29 -2.60 -17.56
N ILE A 344 11.73 -2.47 -16.31
CA ILE A 344 13.14 -2.41 -15.91
C ILE A 344 13.48 -3.69 -15.15
N SER A 345 14.53 -4.39 -15.57
CA SER A 345 14.98 -5.64 -14.93
C SER A 345 16.50 -5.82 -15.08
N LEU A 346 17.14 -6.52 -14.14
CA LEU A 346 18.57 -6.81 -14.24
C LEU A 346 18.87 -7.77 -15.40
N LYS A 347 19.94 -7.51 -16.14
CA LYS A 347 20.50 -8.51 -17.07
C LYS A 347 20.97 -9.73 -16.31
N ASP A 348 20.86 -10.91 -16.92
CA ASP A 348 21.11 -12.21 -16.29
C ASP A 348 22.45 -12.28 -15.55
N GLN A 349 23.51 -11.67 -16.10
CA GLN A 349 24.82 -11.67 -15.44
C GLN A 349 24.86 -10.85 -14.14
N TYR A 350 23.96 -9.90 -13.91
CA TYR A 350 23.94 -9.07 -12.69
C TYR A 350 22.88 -9.49 -11.68
N GLN A 351 22.09 -10.53 -11.97
CA GLN A 351 21.06 -11.02 -11.06
C GLN A 351 21.64 -11.69 -9.80
N SER A 352 22.96 -11.90 -9.69
CA SER A 352 23.60 -12.53 -8.53
C SER A 352 24.78 -11.72 -8.02
N TYR A 353 24.95 -11.64 -6.69
CA TYR A 353 25.92 -10.76 -6.02
C TYR A 353 27.34 -10.80 -6.59
N GLN A 354 27.87 -12.01 -6.84
CA GLN A 354 29.27 -12.23 -7.24
C GLN A 354 29.68 -11.51 -8.53
N LYS A 355 28.72 -11.00 -9.30
CA LYS A 355 28.93 -10.36 -10.60
C LYS A 355 28.59 -8.87 -10.61
N VAL A 356 28.15 -8.30 -9.48
CA VAL A 356 27.78 -6.89 -9.34
C VAL A 356 28.99 -6.10 -8.80
N ASN A 357 29.90 -5.69 -9.68
CA ASN A 357 30.94 -4.71 -9.37
C ASN A 357 30.45 -3.30 -9.71
N VAL A 358 29.42 -2.85 -8.99
CA VAL A 358 28.87 -1.49 -9.13
C VAL A 358 29.74 -0.48 -8.40
#